data_AF-A0A975NH90-F1
#
_entry.id   AF-A0A975NH90-F1
#
_cell.length_a   1.000
_cell.length_b   1.000
_cell.length_c   1.000
_cell.angle_alpha   90.00
_cell.angle_beta   90.00
_cell.angle_gamma   90.00
#
_symmetry.space_group_name_H-M   'P 1'
#
loop_
_entity.id
_entity.type
_entity.pdbx_description
1 polymer ?
#
loop_
_entity_poly.entity_id
_entity_poly.type
_entity_poly.pdbx_seq_one_letter_code
_entity_poly.pdbx_strand_id
1 'polypeptide(L)' 'MRWFTRLTDAFSKKFENHCHALALYFVFHNFCRAHKTLGATPAMAADWDDRRTGNPVLRGPYKKKANEISN' A
#
# COMPACT_ATOMS: atom_id res chain seq x y z
N MET A 1 0.76 -7.94 5.23
CA MET A 1 0.91 -9.41 5.07
C MET A 1 1.00 -10.17 6.40
N ARG A 2 0.12 -9.92 7.37
CA ARG A 2 0.16 -10.60 8.68
C ARG A 2 -0.51 -11.99 8.68
N TRP A 3 -1.20 -12.31 7.60
CA TRP A 3 -1.88 -13.60 7.41
C TRP A 3 -0.92 -14.71 6.97
N PHE A 4 0.24 -14.36 6.39
CA PHE A 4 1.31 -15.31 6.04
C PHE A 4 1.97 -15.96 7.25
N THR A 5 2.06 -15.23 8.36
CA THR A 5 2.77 -15.68 9.57
C THR A 5 1.83 -16.35 10.57
N ARG A 6 0.56 -16.54 10.22
CA ARG A 6 -0.44 -17.14 11.09
C ARG A 6 -0.91 -18.46 10.49
N LEU A 7 -0.86 -19.52 11.29
CA LEU A 7 -1.56 -20.79 11.06
C LEU A 7 -3.08 -20.61 11.26
N THR A 8 -3.66 -19.65 10.57
CA THR A 8 -5.11 -19.42 10.53
C THR A 8 -5.70 -20.08 9.30
N ASP A 9 -6.94 -20.54 9.38
CA ASP A 9 -7.72 -21.20 8.32
C ASP A 9 -7.86 -20.40 7.00
N ALA A 10 -7.36 -19.16 6.95
CA ALA A 10 -7.29 -18.32 5.77
C ALA A 10 -6.22 -18.77 4.73
N PHE A 11 -5.56 -19.91 4.93
CA PHE A 11 -4.63 -20.48 3.94
C PHE A 11 -5.31 -21.61 3.18
N SER A 12 -5.47 -21.44 1.86
CA SER A 12 -5.98 -22.52 1.01
C SER A 12 -4.92 -23.61 0.88
N LYS A 13 -5.33 -24.89 0.97
CA LYS A 13 -4.42 -26.05 0.79
C LYS A 13 -3.80 -26.12 -0.61
N LYS A 14 -4.43 -25.48 -1.60
CA LYS A 14 -3.92 -25.39 -2.97
C LYS A 14 -3.13 -24.10 -3.16
N PHE A 15 -1.92 -24.22 -3.70
CA PHE A 15 -1.02 -23.10 -3.96
C PHE A 15 -1.59 -22.09 -4.97
N GLU A 16 -2.31 -22.52 -6.01
CA GLU A 16 -2.88 -21.63 -7.03
C GLU A 16 -3.85 -20.61 -6.42
N ASN A 17 -4.72 -21.05 -5.51
CA ASN A 17 -5.66 -20.15 -4.82
C ASN A 17 -4.93 -19.05 -4.04
N HIS A 18 -3.77 -19.39 -3.48
CA HIS A 18 -2.93 -18.44 -2.77
C HIS A 18 -2.29 -17.42 -3.73
N CYS A 19 -1.82 -17.86 -4.89
CA CYS A 19 -1.34 -16.96 -5.96
C CYS A 19 -2.44 -16.00 -6.44
N HIS A 20 -3.67 -16.48 -6.63
CA HIS A 20 -4.80 -15.63 -7.02
C HIS A 20 -5.12 -14.58 -5.93
N ALA A 21 -5.13 -14.97 -4.66
CA ALA A 21 -5.34 -14.05 -3.55
C ALA A 21 -4.24 -12.97 -3.47
N LEU A 22 -2.98 -13.36 -3.71
CA LEU A 22 -1.85 -12.44 -3.80
C LEU A 22 -2.01 -11.44 -4.95
N ALA A 23 -2.38 -11.93 -6.14
CA ALA A 23 -2.59 -11.07 -7.30
C ALA A 23 -3.61 -9.96 -7.00
N LEU A 24 -4.76 -10.32 -6.42
CA LEU A 24 -5.78 -9.34 -6.00
C LEU A 24 -5.25 -8.37 -4.95
N TYR A 25 -4.52 -8.87 -3.94
CA TYR A 25 -3.96 -8.05 -2.87
C TYR A 25 -2.98 -7.00 -3.41
N PHE A 26 -2.08 -7.40 -4.31
CA PHE A 26 -1.10 -6.51 -4.92
C PHE A 26 -1.74 -5.51 -5.87
N VAL A 27 -2.73 -5.90 -6.67
CA VAL A 27 -3.47 -4.96 -7.52
C VAL A 27 -4.15 -3.89 -6.67
N PHE A 28 -4.86 -4.28 -5.62
CA PHE A 28 -5.54 -3.34 -4.74
C PHE A 28 -4.57 -2.38 -4.03
N HIS A 29 -3.43 -2.87 -3.53
CA HIS A 29 -2.46 -2.02 -2.82
C HIS A 29 -1.66 -1.10 -3.74
N ASN A 30 -1.43 -1.49 -5.00
CA ASN A 30 -0.64 -0.68 -5.94
C ASN A 30 -1.49 0.33 -6.73
N PHE A 31 -2.74 -0.01 -7.08
CA PHE A 31 -3.56 0.82 -7.97
C PHE A 31 -4.77 1.47 -7.30
N CYS A 32 -5.36 0.87 -6.26
CA CYS A 32 -6.57 1.42 -5.63
C CYS A 32 -6.28 2.21 -4.35
N ARG A 33 -5.31 1.76 -3.56
CA ARG A 33 -5.06 2.33 -2.23
C ARG A 33 -4.01 3.44 -2.26
N ALA A 34 -4.41 4.66 -1.91
CA ALA A 34 -3.47 5.75 -1.70
C ALA A 34 -2.50 5.44 -0.54
N HIS A 35 -1.21 5.57 -0.80
CA HIS A 35 -0.17 5.33 0.19
C HIS A 35 -0.05 6.52 1.14
N LYS A 36 0.03 6.27 2.45
CA LYS A 36 -0.02 7.33 3.47
C LYS A 36 1.09 8.36 3.34
N THR A 37 2.30 7.93 2.99
CA THR A 37 3.46 8.84 2.86
C THR A 37 3.51 9.54 1.50
N LEU A 38 3.19 8.81 0.43
CA LEU A 38 3.27 9.33 -0.94
C LEU A 38 2.08 10.22 -1.29
N GLY A 39 0.95 10.07 -0.60
CA GLY A 39 -0.28 10.80 -0.92
C GLY A 39 -0.99 10.28 -2.18
N ALA A 40 -0.33 9.46 -2.99
CA ALA A 40 -0.85 8.79 -4.18
C ALA A 40 -0.67 7.27 -4.11
N THR A 41 -1.22 6.56 -5.10
CA THR A 41 -1.05 5.11 -5.21
C THR A 41 0.40 4.79 -5.63
N PRO A 42 0.96 3.64 -5.23
CA PRO A 42 2.31 3.25 -5.63
C PRO A 42 2.52 3.21 -7.16
N ALA A 43 1.52 2.77 -7.93
CA ALA A 43 1.61 2.74 -9.38
C ALA A 43 1.70 4.13 -10.01
N MET A 44 0.99 5.12 -9.45
CA MET A 44 1.11 6.52 -9.88
C MET A 44 2.49 7.09 -9.57
N ALA A 45 3.08 6.73 -8.42
CA ALA A 45 4.43 7.18 -8.07
C ALA A 45 5.53 6.51 -8.94
N ALA A 46 5.24 5.34 -9.49
CA ALA A 46 6.13 4.60 -10.38
C ALA A 46 5.86 4.84 -11.88
N ASP A 47 4.93 5.74 -12.22
CA ASP A 47 4.52 6.06 -13.59
C ASP A 47 3.94 4.86 -14.38
N TRP A 48 3.29 3.92 -13.68
CA TRP A 48 2.66 2.72 -14.26
C TRP A 48 1.14 2.86 -14.42
N ASP A 49 0.56 3.99 -14.00
CA ASP A 49 -0.88 4.26 -14.07
C ASP A 49 -1.17 5.37 -15.09
N ASP A 50 -2.03 5.09 -16.06
CA ASP A 50 -2.42 6.00 -17.14
C ASP A 50 -3.29 7.16 -16.63
N ARG A 51 -3.91 7.03 -15.44
CA ARG A 51 -4.55 8.17 -14.76
C ARG A 51 -3.49 9.12 -14.22
N ARG A 52 -2.97 9.97 -15.10
CA ARG A 52 -2.07 11.08 -14.76
C ARG A 52 -2.84 12.23 -14.09
N THR A 53 -3.39 11.99 -12.89
CA THR A 53 -4.00 13.05 -12.07
C THR A 53 -2.94 13.70 -11.18
N GLY A 54 -2.19 14.65 -11.75
CA GLY A 54 -1.37 15.61 -11.00
C GLY A 54 -0.19 15.03 -10.22
N ASN A 55 0.78 15.89 -9.90
CA ASN A 55 1.91 15.48 -9.07
C ASN A 55 1.42 15.04 -7.67
N PRO A 56 1.89 13.89 -7.15
CA PRO A 56 1.47 13.39 -5.85
C PRO A 56 1.87 14.38 -4.76
N VAL A 57 0.88 14.90 -4.03
CA VAL A 57 1.15 15.82 -2.92
C VAL A 57 1.63 14.99 -1.73
N LEU A 58 2.92 15.10 -1.41
CA LEU A 58 3.49 14.46 -0.21
C LEU A 58 2.70 14.93 1.01
N ARG A 59 2.09 13.99 1.74
CA ARG A 59 1.46 14.34 3.02
C ARG A 59 2.56 14.76 4.00
N GLY A 60 2.29 15.82 4.76
CA GLY A 60 3.21 16.31 5.79
C GLY A 60 3.63 15.21 6.77
N PRO A 61 4.72 15.44 7.53
CA PRO A 61 5.36 14.41 8.34
C PRO A 61 4.37 13.82 9.37
N TYR A 62 4.38 12.48 9.49
CA TYR A 62 3.48 11.75 10.40
C TYR A 62 3.72 12.08 11.90
N LYS A 63 4.97 12.45 12.24
CA LYS A 63 5.34 13.00 13.55
C LYS A 63 5.87 14.42 13.36
N LYS A 64 5.54 15.31 14.29
CA LYS A 64 6.14 16.65 14.39
C LYS A 64 7.66 16.54 14.49
N LYS A 65 8.38 17.48 13.89
CA LYS A 65 9.84 17.54 14.06
C LYS A 65 10.16 17.84 15.52
N ALA A 66 11.32 17.39 16.01
CA ALA A 66 11.72 17.60 17.41
C ALA A 66 11.62 19.08 17.85
N ASN A 67 11.86 20.00 16.92
CA ASN A 67 11.80 21.45 17.14
C ASN A 67 10.36 22.02 17.23
N GLU A 68 9.34 21.21 16.95
CA GLU A 68 7.91 21.58 16.95
C GLU A 68 7.13 20.90 18.09
N ILE A 69 7.83 20.07 18.89
CA ILE A 69 7.30 19.47 20.11
C ILE A 69 7.44 20.54 21.19
N SER A 70 6.33 21.14 21.64
CA SER A 70 6.41 22.12 22.72
C SER A 70 6.95 21.44 23.99
N ASN A 71 7.71 22.21 24.77
CA ASN A 71 8.05 21.84 26.15
C ASN A 71 6.79 21.73 27.01
#